data_AF-A0AAV2A396-F1
#
_entry.id   AF-A0AAV2A396-F1
#
_cell.length_a   1.000
_cell.length_b   1.000
_cell.length_c   1.000
_cell.angle_alpha   90.00
_cell.angle_beta   90.00
_cell.angle_gamma   90.00
#
_symmetry.space_group_name_H-M   'P 1'
#
loop_
_entity.id
_entity.type
_entity.pdbx_description
1 polymer ?
#
loop_
_entity_poly.entity_id
_entity_poly.type
_entity_poly.pdbx_seq_one_letter_code
_entity_poly.pdbx_strand_id
1 'polypeptide(L)'
;KEFSCKTYLKQHLLTHAIEKAHTCKLCNKAFSRKLYLKLHLLTDTKKRPYACDVCRKIFTRKSNLNLRTTDKPHLCGLCGKVSVQKSNLKKHLFLHIKQKPYLCEVCYKYLLLKII
;
A
#
# COMPACT_ATOMS: atom_id res chain seq x y z
N LYS A 1 -7.46 -18.26 -6.19
CA LYS A 1 -8.06 -16.91 -6.05
C LYS A 1 -9.30 -16.91 -6.92
N GLU A 2 -10.49 -16.71 -6.35
CA GLU A 2 -11.73 -16.63 -7.14
C GLU A 2 -11.98 -15.21 -7.64
N PHE A 3 -12.61 -15.08 -8.81
CA PHE A 3 -12.89 -13.80 -9.46
C PHE A 3 -14.37 -13.70 -9.80
N SER A 4 -14.98 -12.58 -9.43
CA SER A 4 -16.40 -12.30 -9.66
C SER A 4 -16.75 -12.08 -11.14
N CYS A 5 -15.77 -11.81 -12.01
CA CYS A 5 -16.02 -11.68 -13.45
C CYS A 5 -14.78 -11.94 -14.32
N LYS A 6 -15.03 -12.19 -15.61
CA LYS A 6 -14.02 -12.52 -16.62
C LYS A 6 -12.98 -11.39 -16.80
N THR A 7 -13.35 -10.13 -16.64
CA THR A 7 -12.43 -8.99 -16.80
C THR A 7 -11.40 -8.95 -15.67
N TYR A 8 -11.80 -9.21 -14.42
CA TYR A 8 -10.88 -9.30 -13.30
C TYR A 8 -9.96 -10.52 -13.40
N LEU A 9 -10.48 -11.66 -13.89
CA LEU A 9 -9.65 -12.83 -14.17
C LEU A 9 -8.58 -12.53 -15.23
N LYS A 10 -8.96 -11.97 -16.39
CA LYS A 10 -8.01 -11.54 -17.44
C LYS A 10 -6.94 -10.59 -16.89
N GLN A 11 -7.36 -9.61 -16.11
CA GLN A 11 -6.45 -8.65 -15.50
C GLN A 11 -5.53 -9.29 -14.45
N HIS A 12 -5.97 -10.33 -13.75
CA HIS A 12 -5.13 -11.10 -12.85
C HIS A 12 -4.11 -11.95 -13.62
N LEU A 13 -4.50 -12.58 -14.72
CA LEU A 13 -3.56 -13.36 -15.54
C LEU A 13 -2.38 -12.52 -16.06
N LEU A 14 -2.61 -11.24 -16.37
CA LEU A 14 -1.55 -10.26 -16.70
C LEU A 14 -0.56 -9.99 -15.56
N THR A 15 -0.82 -10.46 -14.34
CA THR A 15 0.15 -10.38 -13.23
C THR A 15 1.12 -11.57 -13.20
N HIS A 16 0.76 -12.67 -13.86
CA HIS A 16 1.62 -13.86 -14.03
C HIS A 16 2.39 -13.83 -15.35
N ALA A 17 1.88 -13.14 -16.36
CA ALA A 17 2.57 -12.96 -17.63
C ALA A 17 3.80 -12.04 -17.48
N ILE A 18 4.92 -12.43 -18.10
CA ILE A 18 6.13 -11.60 -18.23
C ILE A 18 5.83 -10.40 -19.13
N GLU A 19 4.94 -10.57 -20.10
CA GLU A 19 4.44 -9.51 -20.97
C GLU A 19 3.52 -8.54 -20.23
N LYS A 20 4.13 -7.53 -19.63
CA LYS A 20 3.41 -6.38 -19.10
C LYS A 20 3.13 -5.41 -20.26
N ALA A 21 1.85 -5.29 -20.62
CA ALA A 21 1.40 -4.53 -21.80
C ALA A 21 1.67 -3.01 -21.79
N HIS A 22 2.13 -2.43 -20.68
CA HIS A 22 2.30 -0.98 -20.56
C HIS A 22 3.68 -0.62 -20.03
N THR A 23 4.57 -0.18 -20.91
CA THR A 23 5.97 0.15 -20.58
C THR A 23 6.19 1.66 -20.51
N CYS A 24 6.93 2.11 -19.50
CA CYS A 24 7.41 3.48 -19.38
C CYS A 24 8.56 3.69 -20.35
N LYS A 25 8.45 4.66 -21.27
CA LYS A 25 9.53 4.97 -22.23
C LYS A 25 10.76 5.66 -21.62
N LEU A 26 10.63 6.19 -20.40
CA LEU A 26 11.72 6.91 -19.72
C LEU A 26 12.66 5.97 -18.97
N CYS A 27 12.15 4.88 -18.41
CA CYS A 27 12.92 3.95 -17.58
C CYS A 27 12.71 2.47 -17.93
N ASN A 28 12.01 2.17 -19.03
CA ASN A 28 11.66 0.83 -19.53
C ASN A 28 10.93 -0.07 -18.53
N LYS A 29 10.41 0.48 -17.43
CA LYS A 29 9.65 -0.27 -16.44
C LYS A 29 8.27 -0.61 -16.99
N ALA A 30 7.90 -1.88 -16.91
CA ALA A 30 6.62 -2.37 -17.41
C ALA A 30 5.58 -2.59 -16.31
N PHE A 31 4.32 -2.36 -16.65
CA PHE A 31 3.15 -2.40 -15.77
C PHE A 31 2.02 -3.24 -16.38
N SER A 32 1.32 -4.01 -15.53
CA SER A 32 0.18 -4.84 -15.96
C SER A 32 -1.11 -4.04 -16.22
N ARG A 33 -1.17 -2.75 -15.84
CA ARG A 33 -2.34 -1.89 -16.03
C ARG A 33 -1.92 -0.48 -16.42
N LYS A 34 -2.64 0.14 -17.37
CA LYS A 34 -2.42 1.53 -17.82
C LYS A 34 -2.50 2.55 -16.68
N LEU A 35 -3.38 2.34 -15.70
CA LEU A 35 -3.49 3.19 -14.52
C LEU A 35 -2.18 3.25 -13.71
N TYR A 36 -1.49 2.12 -13.55
CA TYR A 36 -0.24 2.08 -12.80
C TYR A 36 0.90 2.77 -13.55
N LEU A 37 0.95 2.64 -14.88
CA LEU A 37 1.87 3.43 -15.70
C LEU A 37 1.61 4.93 -15.55
N LYS A 38 0.35 5.39 -15.62
CA LYS A 38 0.01 6.81 -15.39
C LYS A 38 0.45 7.30 -14.02
N LEU A 39 0.19 6.53 -12.95
CA LEU A 39 0.62 6.89 -11.59
C LEU A 39 2.13 6.94 -11.44
N HIS A 40 2.86 6.08 -12.16
CA HIS A 40 4.32 6.10 -12.20
C HIS A 40 4.85 7.32 -12.97
N LEU A 41 4.25 7.71 -14.08
CA LEU A 41 4.67 8.95 -14.78
C LEU A 41 4.47 10.21 -13.92
N LEU A 42 3.46 10.22 -13.04
CA LEU A 42 3.29 11.30 -12.05
C LEU A 42 4.44 11.34 -11.03
N THR A 43 5.01 10.19 -10.65
CA THR A 43 6.19 10.18 -9.76
C THR A 43 7.43 10.71 -10.46
N ASP A 44 7.65 10.32 -11.71
CA ASP A 44 8.85 10.70 -12.48
C ASP A 44 8.84 12.20 -12.82
N THR A 45 7.68 12.73 -13.20
CA THR A 45 7.49 14.17 -13.47
C THR A 45 7.36 15.02 -12.21
N LYS A 46 7.46 14.41 -11.01
CA LYS A 46 7.19 15.04 -9.70
C LYS A 46 5.82 15.73 -9.62
N LYS A 47 4.89 15.47 -10.55
CA LYS A 47 3.54 16.01 -10.53
C LYS A 47 2.75 15.31 -9.42
N ARG A 48 2.37 16.08 -8.40
CA ARG A 48 1.58 15.61 -7.26
C ARG A 48 0.24 16.37 -7.27
N PRO A 49 -0.81 15.84 -7.90
CA PRO A 49 -2.04 16.60 -8.10
C PRO A 49 -2.93 16.68 -6.85
N TYR A 50 -2.64 15.90 -5.81
CA TYR A 50 -3.49 15.82 -4.62
C TYR A 50 -2.82 16.51 -3.44
N ALA A 51 -3.24 17.73 -3.11
CA ALA A 51 -2.77 18.45 -1.92
C ALA A 51 -3.72 18.24 -0.74
N CYS A 52 -3.18 18.22 0.47
CA CYS A 52 -3.97 18.32 1.69
C CYS A 52 -4.10 19.79 2.10
N ASP A 53 -5.33 20.29 2.20
CA ASP A 53 -5.57 21.70 2.50
C ASP A 53 -5.12 22.12 3.90
N VAL A 54 -5.15 21.18 4.85
CA VAL A 54 -4.79 21.43 6.26
C VAL A 54 -3.27 21.53 6.47
N CYS A 55 -2.49 20.64 5.83
CA CYS A 55 -1.04 20.54 6.10
C CYS A 55 -0.17 20.83 4.89
N ARG A 56 -0.78 21.19 3.76
CA ARG A 56 -0.15 21.47 2.45
C ARG A 56 0.73 20.34 1.88
N LYS A 57 0.73 19.14 2.47
CA LYS A 57 1.44 17.98 1.92
C LYS A 57 0.78 17.50 0.63
N ILE A 58 1.62 17.11 -0.33
CA ILE A 58 1.19 16.75 -1.69
C ILE A 58 1.45 15.26 -1.98
N PHE A 59 0.48 14.61 -2.59
CA PHE A 59 0.40 13.17 -2.84
C PHE A 59 0.20 12.86 -4.33
N THR A 60 0.69 11.71 -4.76
CA THR A 60 0.52 11.20 -6.13
C THR A 60 -0.78 10.40 -6.32
N ARG A 61 -1.46 10.02 -5.23
CA ARG A 61 -2.70 9.23 -5.23
C ARG A 61 -3.73 9.85 -4.29
N LYS A 62 -4.98 9.98 -4.73
CA LYS A 62 -6.11 10.44 -3.91
C LYS A 62 -6.32 9.59 -2.66
N SER A 63 -6.16 8.27 -2.77
CA SER A 63 -6.26 7.35 -1.63
C SER A 63 -5.29 7.70 -0.50
N ASN A 64 -4.08 8.17 -0.81
CA ASN A 64 -3.09 8.52 0.19
C ASN A 64 -3.43 9.84 0.90
N LEU A 65 -4.06 10.78 0.20
CA LEU A 65 -4.61 11.99 0.81
C LEU A 65 -5.74 11.62 1.78
N ASN A 66 -6.71 10.81 1.33
CA ASN A 66 -7.84 10.38 2.16
C ASN A 66 -7.38 9.67 3.44
N LEU A 67 -6.41 8.76 3.36
CA LEU A 67 -5.87 8.09 4.55
C LEU A 67 -5.36 9.08 5.61
N ARG A 68 -4.93 10.28 5.21
CA ARG A 68 -4.46 11.31 6.14
C ARG A 68 -5.57 12.23 6.66
N THR A 69 -6.61 12.48 5.85
CA THR A 69 -7.65 13.47 6.18
C THR A 69 -8.92 12.84 6.75
N THR A 70 -9.24 11.61 6.40
CA THR A 70 -10.51 10.96 6.78
C THR A 70 -10.33 9.78 7.73
N ASP A 71 -9.15 9.17 7.76
CA ASP A 71 -8.94 7.96 8.54
C ASP A 71 -8.62 8.30 10.01
N LYS A 72 -9.32 7.64 10.94
CA LYS A 72 -9.11 7.85 12.37
C LYS A 72 -7.69 7.38 12.75
N PRO A 73 -6.88 8.20 13.43
CA PRO A 73 -5.54 7.80 13.84
C PRO A 73 -5.58 6.54 14.72
N HIS A 74 -4.58 5.68 14.54
CA HIS A 74 -4.37 4.47 15.33
C HIS A 74 -3.34 4.71 16.42
N LEU A 75 -3.76 4.66 17.68
CA LEU A 75 -2.89 4.83 18.84
C LEU A 75 -2.24 3.51 19.27
N CYS A 76 -0.98 3.59 19.67
CA CYS A 76 -0.29 2.54 20.39
C CYS A 76 -0.61 2.62 21.89
N GLY A 77 -1.22 1.58 22.46
CA GLY A 77 -1.53 1.54 23.90
C GLY A 77 -0.30 1.48 24.82
N LEU A 78 0.87 1.07 24.31
CA LEU A 78 2.08 0.90 25.11
C LEU A 78 2.90 2.18 25.29
N CYS A 79 2.88 3.08 24.29
CA CYS A 79 3.70 4.29 24.32
C CYS A 79 3.00 5.55 23.77
N GLY A 80 1.69 5.46 23.48
CA GLY A 80 0.91 6.59 22.95
C GLY A 80 1.21 6.98 21.50
N LYS A 81 2.13 6.29 20.81
CA LYS A 81 2.50 6.64 19.42
C LYS A 81 1.30 6.52 18.48
N VAL A 82 1.07 7.58 17.70
CA VAL A 82 -0.02 7.66 16.72
C VAL A 82 0.46 7.26 15.32
N SER A 83 -0.32 6.42 14.65
CA SER A 83 -0.09 5.98 13.27
C SER A 83 -1.31 6.23 12.39
N VAL A 84 -1.09 6.75 11.19
CA VAL A 84 -2.17 7.00 10.20
C VAL A 84 -2.72 5.69 9.61
N GLN A 85 -1.92 4.61 9.58
CA GLN A 85 -2.33 3.32 9.03
C GLN A 85 -2.20 2.20 10.07
N LYS A 86 -3.19 1.30 10.10
CA LYS A 86 -3.19 0.11 10.96
C LYS A 86 -1.98 -0.79 10.72
N SER A 87 -1.52 -0.90 9.47
CA SER A 87 -0.31 -1.64 9.10
C SER A 87 0.95 -1.06 9.76
N ASN A 88 1.05 0.26 9.85
CA ASN A 88 2.16 0.94 10.50
C ASN A 88 2.12 0.76 12.02
N LEU A 89 0.92 0.79 12.63
CA LEU A 89 0.78 0.45 14.04
C LEU A 89 1.23 -0.99 14.31
N LYS A 90 0.79 -1.97 13.51
CA LYS A 90 1.27 -3.36 13.64
C LYS A 90 2.79 -3.47 13.53
N LYS A 91 3.38 -2.77 12.56
CA LYS A 91 4.84 -2.71 12.40
C LYS A 91 5.52 -2.13 13.64
N HIS A 92 4.97 -1.05 14.17
CA HIS A 92 5.47 -0.40 15.37
C HIS A 92 5.36 -1.29 16.61
N LEU A 93 4.27 -2.04 16.78
CA LEU A 93 4.10 -2.96 17.90
C LEU A 93 5.19 -4.05 17.93
N PHE A 94 5.74 -4.46 16.78
CA PHE A 94 6.89 -5.38 16.77
C PHE A 94 8.14 -4.80 17.46
N LEU A 95 8.31 -3.47 17.48
CA LEU A 95 9.45 -2.84 18.15
C LEU A 95 9.34 -2.95 19.67
N HIS A 96 8.12 -3.00 20.23
CA HIS A 96 7.88 -3.16 21.66
C HIS A 96 8.11 -4.59 22.13
N ILE A 97 7.76 -5.57 21.31
CA ILE A 97 7.74 -6.98 21.70
C ILE A 97 9.15 -7.59 21.76
N LYS A 98 10.19 -6.96 21.15
CA LYS A 98 11.59 -7.44 21.05
C LYS A 98 11.79 -8.91 20.61
N GLN A 99 10.71 -9.65 20.30
CA GLN A 99 10.72 -11.02 19.79
C GLN A 99 10.05 -11.09 18.41
N LYS A 100 10.62 -11.93 17.53
CA LYS A 100 10.11 -12.20 16.19
C LYS A 100 8.69 -12.80 16.27
N PRO A 101 7.72 -12.32 15.46
CA PRO A 101 6.45 -13.01 15.31
C PRO A 101 6.65 -14.38 14.67
N TYR A 102 5.89 -15.37 15.14
CA TYR A 102 5.80 -16.68 14.49
C TYR A 102 5.17 -16.52 13.11
N LEU A 103 5.89 -16.98 12.07
CA LEU A 103 5.40 -17.07 10.71
C LEU A 103 4.53 -18.32 10.59
N CYS A 104 3.27 -18.15 10.24
CA CYS A 104 2.44 -19.26 9.77
C CYS A 104 2.97 -19.73 8.41
N GLU A 105 3.64 -20.88 8.32
CA GLU A 105 4.19 -21.36 7.03
C GLU A 105 3.13 -21.78 6.02
N VAL A 106 1.91 -22.06 6.48
CA VAL A 106 0.76 -22.41 5.63
C VAL A 106 0.15 -21.18 4.95
N CYS A 107 0.24 -20.02 5.59
CA CYS A 107 -0.47 -18.81 5.17
C CYS A 107 0.41 -17.56 5.03
N TYR A 108 1.71 -17.71 5.32
CA TYR A 108 2.75 -16.67 5.37
C TYR A 108 2.33 -15.38 6.09
N LYS A 109 1.51 -15.52 7.14
CA LYS A 109 1.05 -14.40 7.98
C LYS A 109 1.81 -14.41 9.31
N TYR A 110 2.16 -13.22 9.76
CA TYR A 110 2.77 -12.99 11.07
C TYR A 110 1.67 -12.82 12.11
N LEU A 111 1.69 -13.67 13.14
CA LEU A 111 0.84 -13.53 14.32
C LEU A 111 1.55 -12.66 15.36
N LEU A 112 0.90 -11.57 15.76
CA LEU A 112 1.22 -10.85 16.98
C LEU A 112 0.37 -11.51 18.08
N LEU A 113 1.01 -11.96 19.17
CA LEU A 113 0.26 -12.36 20.36
C LEU A 113 -0.68 -11.22 20.74
N LYS A 114 -1.98 -11.52 20.86
CA LYS A 114 -2.98 -10.59 21.37
C LYS A 114 -2.51 -10.17 22.77
N ILE A 115 -2.14 -8.90 22.93
CA ILE A 115 -2.13 -8.28 24.24
C ILE A 115 -3.58 -7.79 24.44
N ILE A 116 -4.18 -8.26 25.53
CA ILE A 116 -5.56 -8.06 25.98
C ILE A 116 -5.94 -6.58 25.95
#